data_AF-A0A6C0FQ05-F1
#
_entry.id   AF-A0A6C0FQ05-F1
#
_cell.length_a   1.000
_cell.length_b   1.000
_cell.length_c   1.000
_cell.angle_alpha   90.00
_cell.angle_beta   90.00
_cell.angle_gamma   90.00
#
_symmetry.space_group_name_H-M   'P 1'
#
loop_
_entity.id
_entity.type
_entity.pdbx_description
1 polymer ?
#
loop_
_entity_poly.entity_id
_entity_poly.type
_entity_poly.pdbx_seq_one_letter_code
_entity_poly.pdbx_strand_id
1 'polypeptide(L)'
;MTRYVDEDLRGAEFRECDLTGARLVGVVMQDAVIDGLVTNLVVNGVDVTEYVEAELDRRHPVRVLIRSEDPADLREAARQLRAGWAATIERIRRTPGIERRSVNDEWSAVQTLRHLVFVHDSWFRRCCLGSTEQFTPMGIGPTVEPYRGAHGLDLSLDPSLDEIVSVRDAQAAELEAWLDEVTAVQLAARAPVPDDDVWPPYARGGSVRQCLGTVLNETFEHHRFCVRDLDLIEVQDAE
;
A
#
# COMPACT_ATOMS: atom_id res chain seq x y z
N MET A 1 6.24 -27.86 12.89
CA MET A 1 6.34 -26.82 13.92
C MET A 1 7.78 -26.77 14.38
N THR A 2 8.46 -25.66 14.12
CA THR A 2 9.81 -25.39 14.64
C THR A 2 9.68 -24.76 16.03
N ARG A 3 10.55 -25.14 16.98
CA ARG A 3 10.56 -24.58 18.34
C ARG A 3 11.99 -24.16 18.69
N TYR A 4 12.16 -22.91 19.09
CA TYR A 4 13.40 -22.35 19.62
C TYR A 4 13.29 -22.30 21.15
N VAL A 5 14.31 -22.78 21.89
CA VAL A 5 14.28 -22.89 23.36
C VAL A 5 15.60 -22.36 23.91
N ASP A 6 15.52 -21.40 24.84
CA ASP A 6 16.68 -20.73 25.46
C ASP A 6 17.68 -20.13 24.46
N GLU A 7 17.20 -19.80 23.26
CA GLU A 7 17.98 -19.17 22.19
C GLU A 7 18.07 -17.65 22.40
N ASP A 8 19.24 -17.09 22.12
CA ASP A 8 19.46 -15.64 22.10
C ASP A 8 19.19 -15.08 20.70
N LEU A 9 18.02 -14.45 20.55
CA LEU A 9 17.58 -13.82 19.30
C LEU A 9 17.70 -12.29 19.35
N ARG A 10 18.60 -11.74 20.18
CA ARG A 10 18.84 -10.29 20.22
C ARG A 10 19.29 -9.78 18.86
N GLY A 11 18.60 -8.75 18.36
CA GLY A 11 18.87 -8.17 17.05
C GLY A 11 18.38 -9.00 15.87
N ALA A 12 17.60 -10.07 16.09
CA ALA A 12 16.99 -10.82 15.00
C ALA A 12 15.91 -10.00 14.29
N GLU A 13 15.94 -10.01 12.96
CA GLU A 13 14.92 -9.43 12.10
C GLU A 13 14.15 -10.54 11.38
N PHE A 14 12.83 -10.43 11.37
CA PHE A 14 11.93 -11.35 10.67
C PHE A 14 11.24 -10.61 9.52
N ARG A 15 11.91 -10.54 8.36
CA ARG A 15 11.40 -9.86 7.17
C ARG A 15 10.53 -10.80 6.33
N GLU A 16 9.35 -10.34 5.93
CA GLU A 16 8.40 -11.07 5.05
C GLU A 16 8.05 -12.50 5.55
N CYS A 17 8.01 -12.68 6.88
CA CYS A 17 7.71 -13.97 7.50
C CYS A 17 6.21 -14.12 7.83
N ASP A 18 5.61 -15.25 7.47
CA ASP A 18 4.29 -15.63 7.98
C ASP A 18 4.42 -16.14 9.43
N LEU A 19 3.97 -15.32 10.37
CA LEU A 19 3.94 -15.63 11.81
C LEU A 19 2.55 -16.08 12.29
N THR A 20 1.66 -16.49 11.39
CA THR A 20 0.33 -16.98 11.74
C THR A 20 0.44 -18.14 12.73
N GLY A 21 -0.15 -17.96 13.92
CA GLY A 21 -0.10 -18.95 14.99
C GLY A 21 1.23 -19.05 15.75
N ALA A 22 2.18 -18.15 15.50
CA ALA A 22 3.41 -18.05 16.29
C ALA A 22 3.11 -17.77 17.77
N ARG A 23 3.90 -18.36 18.66
CA ARG A 23 3.74 -18.22 20.11
C ARG A 23 5.05 -17.81 20.76
N LEU A 24 5.06 -16.61 21.32
CA LEU A 24 6.19 -16.03 22.04
C LEU A 24 5.97 -16.25 23.56
N VAL A 25 6.47 -17.37 24.09
CA VAL A 25 6.22 -17.81 25.47
C VAL A 25 7.48 -17.70 26.32
N GLY A 26 7.42 -16.93 27.41
CA GLY A 26 8.57 -16.73 28.31
C GLY A 26 9.72 -15.94 27.69
N VAL A 27 9.46 -15.21 26.59
CA VAL A 27 10.46 -14.40 25.89
C VAL A 27 10.75 -13.10 26.63
N VAL A 28 11.96 -12.57 26.44
CA VAL A 28 12.28 -11.18 26.76
C VAL A 28 12.02 -10.34 25.52
N MET A 29 10.98 -9.49 25.54
CA MET A 29 10.71 -8.51 24.48
C MET A 29 10.91 -7.10 25.02
N GLN A 30 12.13 -6.60 24.87
CA GLN A 30 12.52 -5.22 25.14
C GLN A 30 12.92 -4.59 23.80
N ASP A 31 12.41 -3.39 23.53
CA ASP A 31 12.66 -2.66 22.27
C ASP A 31 12.27 -3.45 21.00
N ALA A 32 11.30 -4.35 21.12
CA ALA A 32 10.76 -5.12 20.00
C ALA A 32 9.77 -4.27 19.18
N VAL A 33 9.95 -4.27 17.85
CA VAL A 33 9.07 -3.59 16.90
C VAL A 33 8.38 -4.64 16.04
N ILE A 34 7.07 -4.47 15.85
CA ILE A 34 6.26 -5.27 14.92
C ILE A 34 5.70 -4.29 13.90
N ASP A 35 6.04 -4.50 12.63
CA ASP A 35 5.54 -3.74 11.50
C ASP A 35 5.07 -4.72 10.41
N GLY A 36 3.84 -4.58 9.95
CA GLY A 36 3.19 -5.51 9.03
C GLY A 36 1.68 -5.68 9.28
N LEU A 37 1.09 -6.71 8.68
CA LEU A 37 -0.32 -7.04 8.89
C LEU A 37 -0.51 -7.71 10.27
N VAL A 38 -0.94 -6.92 11.25
CA VAL A 38 -1.14 -7.38 12.63
C VAL A 38 -2.62 -7.48 12.94
N THR A 39 -3.10 -8.70 13.19
CA THR A 39 -4.46 -8.96 13.65
C THR A 39 -4.45 -9.97 14.79
N ASN A 40 -5.39 -9.84 15.74
CA ASN A 40 -5.54 -10.74 16.88
C ASN A 40 -4.24 -10.88 17.72
N LEU A 41 -3.54 -9.76 17.95
CA LEU A 41 -2.28 -9.75 18.67
C LEU A 41 -2.53 -9.72 20.17
N VAL A 42 -2.08 -10.78 20.85
CA VAL A 42 -2.22 -10.92 22.30
C VAL A 42 -0.88 -10.71 23.01
N VAL A 43 -0.79 -9.68 23.85
CA VAL A 43 0.39 -9.39 24.69
C VAL A 43 0.06 -9.72 26.14
N ASN A 44 0.78 -10.68 26.73
CA ASN A 44 0.57 -11.13 28.12
C ASN A 44 -0.90 -11.48 28.46
N GLY A 45 -1.64 -12.06 27.51
CA GLY A 45 -3.04 -12.45 27.67
C GLY A 45 -4.07 -11.36 27.37
N VAL A 46 -3.63 -10.17 26.94
CA VAL A 46 -4.50 -9.06 26.53
C VAL A 46 -4.45 -8.91 25.02
N ASP A 47 -5.60 -8.97 24.35
CA ASP A 47 -5.71 -8.57 22.94
C ASP A 47 -5.55 -7.05 22.83
N VAL A 48 -4.53 -6.61 22.09
CA VAL A 48 -4.19 -5.19 21.91
C VAL A 48 -4.58 -4.65 20.54
N THR A 49 -5.19 -5.47 19.67
CA THR A 49 -5.46 -5.08 18.28
C THR A 49 -6.37 -3.85 18.19
N GLU A 50 -7.45 -3.79 18.96
CA GLU A 50 -8.36 -2.62 18.93
C GLU A 50 -7.66 -1.33 19.40
N TYR A 51 -6.83 -1.42 20.45
CA TYR A 51 -6.07 -0.28 20.93
C TYR A 51 -5.10 0.26 19.86
N VAL A 52 -4.38 -0.64 19.17
CA VAL A 52 -3.46 -0.26 18.10
C VAL A 52 -4.21 0.35 16.91
N GLU A 53 -5.32 -0.25 16.49
CA GLU A 53 -6.15 0.24 15.39
C GLU A 53 -6.72 1.64 15.69
N ALA A 54 -7.24 1.85 16.91
CA ALA A 54 -7.77 3.14 17.34
C ALA A 54 -6.67 4.23 17.40
N GLU A 55 -5.47 3.88 17.87
CA GLU A 55 -4.34 4.80 17.88
C GLU A 55 -3.86 5.12 16.47
N LEU A 56 -3.83 4.14 15.56
CA LEU A 56 -3.51 4.38 14.16
C LEU A 56 -4.53 5.30 13.49
N ASP A 57 -5.83 5.12 13.76
CA ASP A 57 -6.88 6.00 13.27
C ASP A 57 -6.80 7.42 13.84
N ARG A 58 -6.45 7.54 15.13
CA ARG A 58 -6.22 8.84 15.77
C ARG A 58 -5.04 9.58 15.13
N ARG A 59 -3.94 8.86 14.83
CA ARG A 59 -2.75 9.43 14.19
C ARG A 59 -2.96 9.72 12.71
N HIS A 60 -3.79 8.92 12.04
CA HIS A 60 -4.06 9.00 10.61
C HIS A 60 -5.56 8.97 10.31
N PRO A 61 -6.28 10.08 10.53
CA PRO A 61 -7.74 10.12 10.40
C PRO A 61 -8.28 9.70 9.03
N VAL A 62 -7.48 9.85 7.97
CA VAL A 62 -7.83 9.40 6.61
C VAL A 62 -8.17 7.91 6.55
N ARG A 63 -7.60 7.08 7.44
CA ARG A 63 -7.91 5.65 7.55
C ARG A 63 -9.40 5.38 7.76
N VAL A 64 -10.07 6.22 8.55
CA VAL A 64 -11.50 6.10 8.82
C VAL A 64 -12.30 6.39 7.55
N LEU A 65 -11.92 7.42 6.80
CA LEU A 65 -12.54 7.76 5.51
C LEU A 65 -12.33 6.65 4.47
N ILE A 66 -11.12 6.09 4.38
CA ILE A 66 -10.77 4.98 3.50
C ILE A 66 -11.63 3.74 3.78
N ARG A 67 -12.13 3.56 5.01
CA ARG A 67 -13.02 2.44 5.41
C ARG A 67 -14.51 2.77 5.29
N SER A 68 -14.89 4.02 5.03
CA SER A 68 -16.30 4.42 4.92
C SER A 68 -17.01 3.76 3.74
N GLU A 69 -18.32 3.57 3.85
CA GLU A 69 -19.20 3.14 2.76
C GLU A 69 -19.86 4.34 2.04
N ASP A 70 -19.66 5.56 2.55
CA ASP A 70 -20.19 6.79 1.96
C ASP A 70 -19.27 7.30 0.82
N PRO A 71 -19.78 7.46 -0.41
CA PRO A 71 -19.03 8.09 -1.50
C PRO A 71 -18.42 9.46 -1.15
N ALA A 72 -19.07 10.25 -0.29
CA ALA A 72 -18.54 11.56 0.13
C ALA A 72 -17.28 11.43 0.98
N ASP A 73 -17.24 10.48 1.90
CA ASP A 73 -16.04 10.22 2.71
C ASP A 73 -14.90 9.68 1.84
N LEU A 74 -15.20 8.82 0.87
CA LEU A 74 -14.20 8.27 -0.04
C LEU A 74 -13.61 9.36 -0.97
N ARG A 75 -14.43 10.31 -1.43
CA ARG A 75 -13.97 11.52 -2.12
C ARG A 75 -13.02 12.35 -1.27
N GLU A 76 -13.40 12.59 -0.01
CA GLU A 76 -12.55 13.32 0.92
C GLU A 76 -11.25 12.57 1.21
N ALA A 77 -11.28 11.23 1.32
CA ALA A 77 -10.09 10.41 1.48
C ALA A 77 -9.14 10.57 0.28
N ALA A 78 -9.66 10.44 -0.95
CA ALA A 78 -8.88 10.59 -2.17
C ALA A 78 -8.23 11.98 -2.25
N ARG A 79 -8.98 13.04 -1.90
CA ARG A 79 -8.47 14.43 -1.86
C ARG A 79 -7.32 14.59 -0.86
N GLN A 80 -7.44 14.04 0.34
CA GLN A 80 -6.39 14.10 1.37
C GLN A 80 -5.14 13.33 0.93
N LEU A 81 -5.30 12.13 0.38
CA LEU A 81 -4.19 11.32 -0.13
C LEU A 81 -3.45 12.03 -1.26
N ARG A 82 -4.18 12.63 -2.21
CA ARG A 82 -3.59 13.41 -3.30
C ARG A 82 -2.78 14.59 -2.78
N ALA A 83 -3.32 15.34 -1.81
CA ALA A 83 -2.60 16.46 -1.21
C ALA A 83 -1.32 16.01 -0.48
N GLY A 84 -1.38 14.89 0.25
CA GLY A 84 -0.22 14.30 0.93
C GLY A 84 0.87 13.88 -0.05
N TRP A 85 0.51 13.17 -1.12
CA TRP A 85 1.45 12.78 -2.17
C TRP A 85 2.06 13.98 -2.89
N ALA A 86 1.25 15.00 -3.23
CA ALA A 86 1.75 16.22 -3.87
C ALA A 86 2.81 16.93 -3.00
N ALA A 87 2.58 17.03 -1.69
CA ALA A 87 3.56 17.61 -0.77
C ALA A 87 4.87 16.79 -0.70
N THR A 88 4.78 15.45 -0.69
CA THR A 88 5.95 14.57 -0.70
C THR A 88 6.71 14.64 -2.02
N ILE A 89 6.03 14.72 -3.17
CA ILE A 89 6.66 14.90 -4.48
C ILE A 89 7.42 16.24 -4.52
N GLU A 90 6.82 17.32 -4.00
CA GLU A 90 7.51 18.61 -3.89
C GLU A 90 8.71 18.56 -2.93
N ARG A 91 8.67 17.76 -1.87
CA ARG A 91 9.84 17.49 -1.01
C ARG A 91 10.94 16.80 -1.81
N ILE A 92 10.61 15.72 -2.52
CA ILE A 92 11.55 14.96 -3.34
C ILE A 92 12.23 15.87 -4.39
N ARG A 93 11.47 16.73 -5.07
CA ARG A 93 11.99 17.67 -6.08
C ARG A 93 13.04 18.65 -5.54
N ARG A 94 13.09 18.93 -4.24
CA ARG A 94 14.09 19.82 -3.63
C ARG A 94 15.46 19.17 -3.46
N THR A 95 15.53 17.84 -3.55
CA THR A 95 16.77 17.08 -3.37
C THR A 95 16.95 16.09 -4.53
N PRO A 96 17.34 16.56 -5.73
CA PRO A 96 17.49 15.70 -6.90
C PRO A 96 18.37 14.47 -6.63
N GLY A 97 17.88 13.29 -7.00
CA GLY A 97 18.53 12.00 -6.75
C GLY A 97 17.98 11.25 -5.54
N ILE A 98 17.32 11.92 -4.60
CA ILE A 98 16.70 11.27 -3.43
C ILE A 98 15.61 10.28 -3.85
N GLU A 99 14.93 10.53 -4.97
CA GLU A 99 13.83 9.70 -5.47
C GLU A 99 14.24 8.27 -5.85
N ARG A 100 15.54 8.06 -6.07
CA ARG A 100 16.14 6.77 -6.45
C ARG A 100 16.87 6.07 -5.31
N ARG A 101 16.95 6.71 -4.13
CA ARG A 101 17.60 6.11 -2.96
C ARG A 101 16.63 5.18 -2.25
N SER A 102 17.16 4.08 -1.74
CA SER A 102 16.48 3.13 -0.86
C SER A 102 17.20 3.04 0.48
N VAL A 103 16.49 2.57 1.49
CA VAL A 103 17.00 2.31 2.84
C VAL A 103 16.38 1.02 3.35
N ASN A 104 17.09 0.24 4.17
CA ASN A 104 16.61 -1.01 4.77
C ASN A 104 16.01 -2.02 3.77
N ASP A 105 16.62 -2.12 2.57
CA ASP A 105 16.14 -2.96 1.47
C ASP A 105 14.69 -2.68 1.02
N GLU A 106 14.16 -1.50 1.37
CA GLU A 106 12.85 -1.02 0.94
C GLU A 106 12.90 -0.41 -0.46
N TRP A 107 11.73 -0.17 -1.04
CA TRP A 107 11.62 0.51 -2.33
C TRP A 107 11.99 1.99 -2.23
N SER A 108 12.67 2.48 -3.26
CA SER A 108 12.84 3.91 -3.49
C SER A 108 11.49 4.61 -3.76
N ALA A 109 11.46 5.94 -3.68
CA ALA A 109 10.26 6.71 -3.98
C ALA A 109 9.77 6.47 -5.43
N VAL A 110 10.69 6.35 -6.40
CA VAL A 110 10.35 6.01 -7.79
C VAL A 110 9.72 4.63 -7.89
N GLN A 111 10.30 3.61 -7.23
CA GLN A 111 9.72 2.26 -7.23
C GLN A 111 8.33 2.25 -6.58
N THR A 112 8.16 2.98 -5.48
CA THR A 112 6.88 3.14 -4.79
C THR A 112 5.82 3.79 -5.68
N LEU A 113 6.14 4.89 -6.36
CA LEU A 113 5.20 5.56 -7.27
C LEU A 113 4.85 4.67 -8.47
N ARG A 114 5.82 3.94 -9.03
CA ARG A 114 5.59 2.95 -10.09
C ARG A 114 4.70 1.79 -9.60
N HIS A 115 4.84 1.37 -8.35
CA HIS A 115 3.92 0.40 -7.76
C HIS A 115 2.49 0.94 -7.70
N LEU A 116 2.31 2.21 -7.30
CA LEU A 116 0.99 2.81 -7.29
C LEU A 116 0.38 2.97 -8.69
N VAL A 117 1.18 3.15 -9.74
CA VAL A 117 0.70 3.05 -11.14
C VAL A 117 0.08 1.69 -11.39
N PHE A 118 0.75 0.62 -11.00
CA PHE A 118 0.25 -0.75 -11.10
C PHE A 118 -1.00 -0.98 -10.24
N VAL A 119 -1.05 -0.47 -9.00
CA VAL A 119 -2.23 -0.58 -8.12
C VAL A 119 -3.46 0.02 -8.77
N HIS A 120 -3.33 1.20 -9.37
CA HIS A 120 -4.45 1.84 -10.05
C HIS A 120 -4.96 1.01 -11.23
N ASP A 121 -4.06 0.51 -12.09
CA ASP A 121 -4.49 -0.28 -13.24
C ASP A 121 -5.11 -1.61 -12.82
N SER A 122 -4.49 -2.30 -11.86
CA SER A 122 -4.90 -3.64 -11.44
C SER A 122 -6.11 -3.68 -10.51
N TRP A 123 -6.30 -2.68 -9.64
CA TRP A 123 -7.41 -2.64 -8.70
C TRP A 123 -8.50 -1.64 -9.08
N PHE A 124 -8.13 -0.45 -9.56
CA PHE A 124 -9.14 0.53 -9.94
C PHE A 124 -9.71 0.23 -11.33
N ARG A 125 -8.91 0.39 -12.40
CA ARG A 125 -9.40 0.19 -13.77
C ARG A 125 -9.92 -1.23 -13.99
N ARG A 126 -9.15 -2.22 -13.56
CA ARG A 126 -9.53 -3.62 -13.75
C ARG A 126 -10.63 -4.08 -12.79
N CYS A 127 -10.47 -3.94 -11.48
CA CYS A 127 -11.46 -4.51 -10.55
C CYS A 127 -12.67 -3.62 -10.29
N CYS A 128 -12.55 -2.28 -10.32
CA CYS A 128 -13.70 -1.40 -10.13
C CYS A 128 -14.46 -1.14 -11.44
N LEU A 129 -13.75 -1.02 -12.58
CA LEU A 129 -14.36 -0.70 -13.87
C LEU A 129 -14.49 -1.89 -14.83
N GLY A 130 -13.87 -3.03 -14.52
CA GLY A 130 -13.91 -4.23 -15.37
C GLY A 130 -13.03 -4.15 -16.62
N SER A 131 -12.02 -3.27 -16.63
CA SER A 131 -11.12 -3.11 -17.76
C SER A 131 -10.30 -4.37 -18.04
N THR A 132 -10.17 -4.71 -19.33
CA THR A 132 -9.29 -5.76 -19.86
C THR A 132 -8.08 -5.19 -20.60
N GLU A 133 -7.83 -3.89 -20.49
CA GLU A 133 -6.66 -3.25 -21.09
C GLU A 133 -5.36 -3.70 -20.38
N GLN A 134 -4.24 -3.57 -21.10
CA GLN A 134 -2.92 -3.82 -20.53
C GLN A 134 -2.61 -2.81 -19.42
N PHE A 135 -1.80 -3.22 -18.45
CA PHE A 135 -1.27 -2.31 -17.44
C PHE A 135 -0.28 -1.33 -18.06
N THR A 136 -0.21 -0.12 -17.50
CA THR A 136 0.70 0.94 -17.93
C THR A 136 2.14 0.44 -17.79
N PRO A 137 2.95 0.40 -18.86
CA PRO A 137 4.23 -0.31 -18.88
C PRO A 137 5.21 0.05 -17.76
N MET A 138 5.18 1.29 -17.25
CA MET A 138 6.07 1.71 -16.17
C MET A 138 5.68 1.17 -14.78
N GLY A 139 4.52 0.53 -14.62
CA GLY A 139 4.11 -0.02 -13.33
C GLY A 139 5.05 -1.11 -12.80
N ILE A 140 5.05 -1.32 -11.47
CA ILE A 140 5.77 -2.42 -10.82
C ILE A 140 4.77 -3.22 -9.97
N GLY A 141 4.52 -4.47 -10.36
CA GLY A 141 3.73 -5.41 -9.57
C GLY A 141 4.54 -6.08 -8.45
N PRO A 142 3.88 -6.82 -7.55
CA PRO A 142 4.56 -7.63 -6.53
C PRO A 142 5.42 -8.72 -7.18
N THR A 143 6.47 -9.20 -6.51
CA THR A 143 7.35 -10.27 -7.03
C THR A 143 6.93 -11.67 -6.58
N VAL A 144 5.86 -11.78 -5.79
CA VAL A 144 5.41 -13.03 -5.14
C VAL A 144 4.24 -13.68 -5.89
N GLU A 145 4.17 -15.01 -5.84
CA GLU A 145 3.01 -15.75 -6.36
C GLU A 145 1.69 -15.29 -5.68
N PRO A 146 0.54 -15.32 -6.37
CA PRO A 146 0.30 -15.81 -7.73
C PRO A 146 0.61 -14.81 -8.85
N TYR A 147 1.28 -13.69 -8.59
CA TYR A 147 1.67 -12.77 -9.66
C TYR A 147 2.68 -13.45 -10.60
N ARG A 148 2.29 -13.71 -11.85
CA ARG A 148 3.04 -14.56 -12.80
C ARG A 148 3.44 -13.87 -14.10
N GLY A 149 3.15 -12.58 -14.29
CA GLY A 149 3.44 -11.98 -15.58
C GLY A 149 3.12 -10.51 -15.68
N ALA A 150 3.80 -9.89 -16.63
CA ALA A 150 3.88 -8.45 -16.75
C ALA A 150 2.57 -7.79 -17.20
N HIS A 151 1.64 -8.50 -17.87
CA HIS A 151 0.39 -7.93 -18.40
C HIS A 151 0.52 -6.48 -18.95
N GLY A 152 1.61 -6.21 -19.69
CA GLY A 152 1.95 -4.88 -20.21
C GLY A 152 3.11 -4.16 -19.52
N LEU A 153 3.46 -4.54 -18.29
CA LEU A 153 4.59 -3.99 -17.54
C LEU A 153 5.95 -4.29 -18.22
N ASP A 154 6.85 -3.32 -18.14
CA ASP A 154 8.23 -3.43 -18.58
C ASP A 154 9.14 -2.95 -17.45
N LEU A 155 9.68 -3.92 -16.72
CA LEU A 155 10.55 -3.68 -15.58
C LEU A 155 11.92 -3.12 -15.98
N SER A 156 12.26 -3.16 -17.27
CA SER A 156 13.50 -2.55 -17.78
C SER A 156 13.39 -1.03 -17.97
N LEU A 157 12.17 -0.49 -17.97
CA LEU A 157 11.96 0.95 -18.05
C LEU A 157 12.53 1.66 -16.84
N ASP A 158 13.19 2.78 -17.10
CA ASP A 158 13.72 3.70 -16.10
C ASP A 158 13.15 5.12 -16.29
N PRO A 159 11.83 5.31 -16.07
CA PRO A 159 11.19 6.60 -16.25
C PRO A 159 11.70 7.61 -15.22
N SER A 160 11.75 8.87 -15.62
CA SER A 160 12.01 10.00 -14.73
C SER A 160 10.86 10.20 -13.73
N LEU A 161 11.14 10.90 -12.62
CA LEU A 161 10.12 11.25 -11.64
C LEU A 161 8.93 11.96 -12.28
N ASP A 162 9.17 12.92 -13.16
CA ASP A 162 8.10 13.71 -13.79
C ASP A 162 7.24 12.90 -14.76
N GLU A 163 7.80 11.91 -15.45
CA GLU A 163 7.02 10.96 -16.27
C GLU A 163 6.07 10.12 -15.40
N ILE A 164 6.56 9.62 -14.26
CA ILE A 164 5.76 8.84 -13.32
C ILE A 164 4.67 9.72 -12.69
N VAL A 165 5.03 10.92 -12.22
CA VAL A 165 4.10 11.87 -11.62
C VAL A 165 3.00 12.26 -12.61
N SER A 166 3.34 12.49 -13.88
CA SER A 166 2.35 12.79 -14.92
C SER A 166 1.32 11.66 -15.09
N VAL A 167 1.75 10.40 -15.06
CA VAL A 167 0.82 9.24 -15.09
C VAL A 167 -0.02 9.19 -13.82
N ARG A 168 0.58 9.40 -12.64
CA ARG A 168 -0.14 9.38 -11.36
C ARG A 168 -1.17 10.51 -11.26
N ASP A 169 -0.88 11.69 -11.79
CA ASP A 169 -1.83 12.81 -11.85
C ASP A 169 -3.03 12.48 -12.75
N ALA A 170 -2.79 11.85 -13.90
CA ALA A 170 -3.87 11.40 -14.78
C ALA A 170 -4.73 10.31 -14.13
N GLN A 171 -4.11 9.34 -13.46
CA GLN A 171 -4.81 8.29 -12.70
C GLN A 171 -5.61 8.87 -11.52
N ALA A 172 -5.06 9.83 -10.79
CA ALA A 172 -5.77 10.52 -9.71
C ALA A 172 -7.00 11.28 -10.24
N ALA A 173 -6.87 12.00 -11.35
CA ALA A 173 -7.99 12.70 -11.98
C ALA A 173 -9.10 11.74 -12.46
N GLU A 174 -8.72 10.58 -13.01
CA GLU A 174 -9.66 9.52 -13.40
C GLU A 174 -10.43 8.97 -12.20
N LEU A 175 -9.73 8.67 -11.10
CA LEU A 175 -10.33 8.19 -9.87
C LEU A 175 -11.29 9.22 -9.25
N GLU A 176 -10.88 10.48 -9.18
CA GLU A 176 -11.71 11.57 -8.67
C GLU A 176 -12.98 11.76 -9.49
N ALA A 177 -12.88 11.80 -10.82
CA ALA A 177 -14.03 11.92 -11.70
C ALA A 177 -15.03 10.76 -11.51
N TRP A 178 -14.53 9.55 -11.31
CA TRP A 178 -15.39 8.40 -11.02
C TRP A 178 -16.03 8.49 -9.63
N LEU A 179 -15.29 8.94 -8.61
CA LEU A 179 -15.80 9.11 -7.26
C LEU A 179 -16.90 10.19 -7.17
N ASP A 180 -16.86 11.20 -8.05
CA ASP A 180 -17.91 12.22 -8.15
C ASP A 180 -19.26 11.65 -8.58
N GLU A 181 -19.26 10.57 -9.35
CA GLU A 181 -20.47 9.96 -9.92
C GLU A 181 -20.93 8.70 -9.17
N VAL A 182 -20.02 7.99 -8.50
CA VAL A 182 -20.33 6.70 -7.88
C VAL A 182 -21.36 6.82 -6.75
N THR A 183 -22.29 5.87 -6.72
CA THR A 183 -23.30 5.74 -5.67
C THR A 183 -22.96 4.64 -4.67
N ALA A 184 -23.50 4.72 -3.45
CA ALA A 184 -23.37 3.66 -2.45
C ALA A 184 -23.85 2.29 -2.97
N VAL A 185 -24.87 2.25 -3.84
CA VAL A 185 -25.37 1.02 -4.46
C VAL A 185 -24.33 0.41 -5.40
N GLN A 186 -23.66 1.23 -6.23
CA GLN A 186 -22.60 0.75 -7.10
C GLN A 186 -21.38 0.27 -6.31
N LEU A 187 -21.02 0.96 -5.22
CA LEU A 187 -19.97 0.52 -4.31
C LEU A 187 -20.26 -0.85 -3.69
N ALA A 188 -21.51 -1.08 -3.26
CA ALA A 188 -21.92 -2.35 -2.67
C ALA A 188 -22.08 -3.50 -3.70
N ALA A 189 -22.14 -3.18 -5.00
CA ALA A 189 -22.27 -4.19 -6.05
C ALA A 189 -21.04 -5.08 -6.14
N ARG A 190 -21.23 -6.29 -6.68
CA ARG A 190 -20.14 -7.20 -7.03
C ARG A 190 -19.18 -6.52 -8.00
N ALA A 191 -17.89 -6.57 -7.72
CA ALA A 191 -16.85 -6.03 -8.58
C ALA A 191 -16.84 -6.75 -9.94
N PRO A 192 -16.82 -6.02 -11.07
CA PRO A 192 -16.79 -6.59 -12.41
C PRO A 192 -15.40 -7.13 -12.81
N VAL A 193 -14.73 -7.85 -11.90
CA VAL A 193 -13.39 -8.42 -12.16
C VAL A 193 -13.45 -9.38 -13.35
N PRO A 194 -12.63 -9.20 -14.40
CA PRO A 194 -12.67 -10.09 -15.56
C PRO A 194 -12.36 -11.55 -15.20
N ASP A 195 -12.95 -12.48 -15.95
CA ASP A 195 -12.81 -13.92 -15.73
C ASP A 195 -11.56 -14.48 -16.44
N ASP A 196 -10.39 -14.06 -15.97
CA ASP A 196 -9.08 -14.57 -16.38
C ASP A 196 -8.16 -14.72 -15.16
N ASP A 197 -6.89 -15.06 -15.38
CA ASP A 197 -5.88 -15.24 -14.32
C ASP A 197 -4.93 -14.05 -14.16
N VAL A 198 -5.25 -12.90 -14.75
CA VAL A 198 -4.48 -11.65 -14.58
C VAL A 198 -4.69 -11.14 -13.16
N TRP A 199 -3.62 -10.66 -12.55
CA TRP A 199 -3.64 -10.07 -11.20
C TRP A 199 -4.71 -8.96 -11.07
N PRO A 200 -5.46 -8.89 -9.94
CA PRO A 200 -5.51 -9.81 -8.80
C PRO A 200 -6.67 -10.83 -8.92
N PRO A 201 -6.42 -12.13 -9.21
CA PRO A 201 -7.51 -13.09 -9.44
C PRO A 201 -8.38 -13.36 -8.19
N TYR A 202 -7.84 -13.11 -6.99
CA TYR A 202 -8.55 -13.27 -5.72
C TYR A 202 -9.54 -12.15 -5.41
N ALA A 203 -9.53 -11.07 -6.20
CA ALA A 203 -10.56 -10.04 -6.10
C ALA A 203 -11.93 -10.55 -6.61
N ARG A 204 -11.96 -11.64 -7.39
CA ARG A 204 -13.20 -12.25 -7.90
C ARG A 204 -14.12 -12.61 -6.73
N GLY A 205 -15.34 -12.09 -6.78
CA GLY A 205 -16.34 -12.31 -5.74
C GLY A 205 -16.43 -11.22 -4.67
N GLY A 206 -15.46 -10.30 -4.63
CA GLY A 206 -15.54 -9.09 -3.84
C GLY A 206 -16.53 -8.06 -4.40
N SER A 207 -16.76 -7.02 -3.61
CA SER A 207 -17.50 -5.82 -4.00
C SER A 207 -16.60 -4.76 -4.62
N VAL A 208 -17.17 -3.85 -5.41
CA VAL A 208 -16.46 -2.66 -5.91
C VAL A 208 -15.84 -1.89 -4.76
N ARG A 209 -16.56 -1.79 -3.63
CA ARG A 209 -16.09 -1.14 -2.42
C ARG A 209 -14.80 -1.74 -1.88
N GLN A 210 -14.71 -3.06 -1.80
CA GLN A 210 -13.49 -3.73 -1.32
C GLN A 210 -12.31 -3.45 -2.24
N CYS A 211 -12.51 -3.52 -3.56
CA CYS A 211 -11.45 -3.22 -4.54
C CYS A 211 -10.98 -1.76 -4.46
N LEU A 212 -11.91 -0.81 -4.37
CA LEU A 212 -11.58 0.61 -4.17
C LEU A 212 -10.87 0.85 -2.83
N GLY A 213 -11.28 0.13 -1.78
CA GLY A 213 -10.64 0.15 -0.48
C GLY A 213 -9.16 -0.22 -0.58
N THR A 214 -8.83 -1.25 -1.37
CA THR A 214 -7.44 -1.60 -1.66
C THR A 214 -6.71 -0.45 -2.35
N VAL A 215 -7.27 0.17 -3.39
CA VAL A 215 -6.63 1.30 -4.10
C VAL A 215 -6.26 2.44 -3.13
N LEU A 216 -7.21 2.84 -2.28
CA LEU A 216 -7.01 3.94 -1.34
C LEU A 216 -6.05 3.55 -0.20
N ASN A 217 -6.15 2.32 0.32
CA ASN A 217 -5.27 1.82 1.37
C ASN A 217 -3.83 1.68 0.88
N GLU A 218 -3.61 1.11 -0.30
CA GLU A 218 -2.29 1.01 -0.93
C GLU A 218 -1.68 2.40 -1.14
N THR A 219 -2.48 3.36 -1.61
CA THR A 219 -2.04 4.76 -1.77
C THR A 219 -1.64 5.40 -0.44
N PHE A 220 -2.32 5.07 0.65
CA PHE A 220 -2.02 5.57 2.00
C PHE A 220 -0.77 4.90 2.60
N GLU A 221 -0.71 3.58 2.65
CA GLU A 221 0.39 2.87 3.32
C GLU A 221 1.72 3.12 2.59
N HIS A 222 1.73 3.09 1.25
CA HIS A 222 2.93 3.41 0.48
C HIS A 222 3.37 4.87 0.62
N HIS A 223 2.45 5.80 0.89
CA HIS A 223 2.82 7.18 1.22
C HIS A 223 3.57 7.22 2.55
N ARG A 224 3.08 6.49 3.54
CA ARG A 224 3.72 6.40 4.86
C ARG A 224 5.09 5.77 4.79
N PHE A 225 5.25 4.68 4.05
CA PHE A 225 6.55 4.03 3.85
C PHE A 225 7.52 4.99 3.14
N CYS A 226 7.08 5.63 2.05
CA CYS A 226 7.89 6.60 1.34
C CYS A 226 8.34 7.77 2.24
N VAL A 227 7.46 8.34 3.06
CA VAL A 227 7.82 9.43 3.97
C VAL A 227 8.79 8.96 5.05
N ARG A 228 8.56 7.79 5.67
CA ARG A 228 9.47 7.17 6.64
C ARG A 228 10.86 6.99 6.05
N ASP A 229 10.94 6.46 4.85
CA ASP A 229 12.21 6.13 4.19
C ASP A 229 12.97 7.39 3.79
N LEU A 230 12.27 8.43 3.32
CA LEU A 230 12.86 9.76 3.08
C LEU A 230 13.41 10.38 4.36
N ASP A 231 12.69 10.27 5.49
CA ASP A 231 13.17 10.77 6.78
C ASP A 231 14.46 10.06 7.21
N LEU A 232 14.54 8.73 7.05
CA LEU A 232 15.74 7.95 7.37
C LEU A 232 16.93 8.33 6.47
N ILE A 233 16.68 8.52 5.18
CA ILE A 233 17.69 8.94 4.21
C ILE A 233 18.26 10.32 4.58
N GLU A 234 17.41 11.28 4.93
CA GLU A 234 17.86 12.62 5.31
C GLU A 234 18.63 12.64 6.63
N VAL A 235 18.27 11.78 7.59
CA VAL A 235 19.05 11.61 8.83
C VAL A 235 20.45 11.06 8.52
N GLN A 236 20.56 10.05 7.65
CA GLN A 236 21.86 9.49 7.24
C GLN A 236 22.74 10.52 6.51
N ASP A 237 22.15 11.45 5.77
CA ASP A 237 22.90 12.53 5.09
C ASP A 237 23.40 13.62 6.06
N ALA A 238 22.79 13.72 7.24
CA ALA A 238 23.14 14.71 8.26
C ALA A 238 24.21 14.22 9.25
N GLU A 239 24.50 12.91 9.26
CA GLU A 239 25.56 12.26 10.05
C GLU A 239 26.92 12.29 9.35
#